data_AF-A0A172TBD9-F1
#
_entry.id   AF-A0A172TBD9-F1
#
_cell.length_a   1.000
_cell.length_b   1.000
_cell.length_c   1.000
_cell.angle_alpha   90.00
_cell.angle_beta   90.00
_cell.angle_gamma   90.00
#
_symmetry.space_group_name_H-M   'P 1'
#
loop_
_entity.id
_entity.type
_entity.pdbx_description
1 polymer ?
#
loop_
_entity_poly.entity_id
_entity_poly.type
_entity_poly.pdbx_seq_one_letter_code
_entity_poly.pdbx_strand_id
1 'polypeptide(L)'
;MRKKLGFLIAASLLLIPSALATDFVTKSNLTGFQLPKGALELTDDDFSEEMVEVLDATAAELNGKCQYHELLFWEGKPAAIAKDLNAKIPKDFKYKSLDVGETSDGGVYEQFVLTTPKMWVAGTWFQGEADVVLAWCTVVKK
;
A
#
# COMPACT_ATOMS: atom_id res chain seq x y z
N MET A 1 13.28 55.75 -48.12
CA MET A 1 12.24 54.84 -47.60
C MET A 1 12.84 53.49 -47.28
N ARG A 2 12.80 53.04 -46.02
CA ARG A 2 12.59 51.64 -45.58
C ARG A 2 12.71 51.55 -44.05
N LYS A 3 11.55 51.43 -43.40
CA LYS A 3 11.41 51.02 -41.99
C LYS A 3 11.82 49.56 -41.86
N LYS A 4 12.49 49.16 -40.77
CA LYS A 4 12.43 47.79 -40.25
C LYS A 4 12.38 47.80 -38.73
N LEU A 5 11.18 47.56 -38.23
CA LEU A 5 10.84 47.15 -36.87
C LEU A 5 11.19 45.66 -36.75
N GLY A 6 11.84 45.23 -35.66
CA GLY A 6 12.05 43.81 -35.34
C GLY A 6 12.10 43.64 -33.82
N PHE A 7 10.94 43.41 -33.20
CA PHE A 7 10.48 42.13 -32.65
C PHE A 7 11.18 41.71 -31.35
N LEU A 8 10.61 42.15 -30.22
CA LEU A 8 10.89 41.62 -28.89
C LEU A 8 10.20 40.26 -28.76
N ILE A 9 10.97 39.18 -28.69
CA ILE A 9 10.46 37.85 -28.39
C ILE A 9 10.29 37.77 -26.87
N ALA A 10 9.05 37.89 -26.41
CA ALA A 10 8.66 37.57 -25.04
C ALA A 10 8.76 36.05 -24.85
N ALA A 11 9.74 35.59 -24.07
CA ALA A 11 9.84 34.21 -23.65
C ALA A 11 8.80 33.93 -22.56
N SER A 12 7.64 33.44 -22.97
CA SER A 12 6.65 32.85 -22.08
C SER A 12 7.22 31.54 -21.52
N LEU A 13 7.70 31.59 -20.27
CA LEU A 13 7.96 30.39 -19.47
C LEU A 13 6.64 29.62 -19.32
N LEU A 14 6.46 28.60 -20.17
CA LEU A 14 5.47 27.56 -19.98
C LEU A 14 5.89 26.75 -18.75
N LEU A 15 5.27 27.05 -17.61
CA LEU A 15 5.28 26.19 -16.43
C LEU A 15 4.54 24.90 -16.80
N ILE A 16 5.28 23.90 -17.24
CA ILE A 16 4.75 22.55 -17.39
C ILE A 16 4.52 22.03 -15.96
N PRO A 17 3.29 21.63 -15.60
CA PRO A 17 3.06 21.01 -14.32
C PRO A 17 3.82 19.68 -14.28
N SER A 18 4.82 19.59 -13.40
CA SER A 18 5.42 18.31 -13.06
C SER A 18 4.33 17.46 -12.42
N ALA A 19 3.82 16.48 -13.16
CA ALA A 19 3.12 15.35 -12.56
C ALA A 19 4.11 14.71 -11.57
N LEU A 20 3.79 14.78 -10.28
CA LEU A 20 4.53 14.04 -9.26
C LEU A 20 4.29 12.56 -9.53
N ALA A 21 5.26 11.90 -10.19
CA ALA A 21 5.29 10.46 -10.23
C ALA A 21 5.50 9.99 -8.79
N THR A 22 4.51 9.32 -8.20
CA THR A 22 4.70 8.62 -6.93
C THR A 22 5.70 7.50 -7.20
N ASP A 23 6.95 7.68 -6.76
CA ASP A 23 7.99 6.68 -6.96
C ASP A 23 7.62 5.37 -6.24
N PHE A 24 7.91 4.23 -6.87
CA PHE A 24 7.66 2.93 -6.26
C PHE A 24 8.44 2.77 -4.95
N VAL A 25 7.75 2.35 -3.89
CA VAL A 25 8.37 2.06 -2.60
C VAL A 25 9.00 0.67 -2.61
N THR A 26 10.19 0.54 -2.01
CA THR A 26 10.92 -0.74 -1.95
C THR A 26 10.95 -1.33 -0.55
N LYS A 27 10.44 -0.57 0.43
CA LYS A 27 10.41 -0.92 1.84
C LYS A 27 9.14 -0.33 2.45
N SER A 28 8.46 -1.11 3.27
CA SER A 28 7.33 -0.64 4.06
C SER A 28 7.80 0.37 5.10
N ASN A 29 7.12 1.51 5.18
CA ASN A 29 7.30 2.51 6.23
C ASN A 29 6.79 1.99 7.58
N LEU A 30 5.76 1.13 7.56
CA LEU A 30 5.14 0.58 8.76
C LEU A 30 5.97 -0.53 9.42
N THR A 31 6.34 -1.55 8.64
CA THR A 31 7.02 -2.76 9.15
C THR A 31 8.52 -2.73 8.93
N GLY A 32 9.00 -1.90 8.01
CA GLY A 32 10.37 -1.94 7.54
C GLY A 32 10.71 -3.14 6.66
N PHE A 33 9.72 -3.94 6.24
CA PHE A 33 9.97 -5.10 5.37
C PHE A 33 10.36 -4.65 3.97
N GLN A 34 11.20 -5.46 3.31
CA GLN A 34 11.41 -5.30 1.88
C GLN A 34 10.11 -5.63 1.13
N LEU A 35 9.77 -4.82 0.14
CA LEU A 35 8.58 -5.02 -0.67
C LEU A 35 8.94 -5.63 -2.04
N PRO A 36 8.03 -6.40 -2.65
CA PRO A 36 8.12 -6.73 -4.07
C PRO A 36 8.22 -5.46 -4.91
N LYS A 37 8.91 -5.54 -6.05
CA LYS A 37 9.05 -4.40 -6.96
C LYS A 37 7.68 -3.93 -7.45
N GLY A 38 7.55 -2.62 -7.64
CA GLY A 38 6.33 -2.02 -8.18
C GLY A 38 5.28 -1.70 -7.12
N ALA A 39 5.64 -1.72 -5.83
CA ALA A 39 4.74 -1.28 -4.77
C ALA A 39 4.53 0.23 -4.87
N LEU A 40 3.28 0.66 -4.94
CA LEU A 40 2.87 2.05 -4.75
C LEU A 40 2.31 2.19 -3.35
N GLU A 41 2.80 3.16 -2.59
CA GLU A 41 2.17 3.55 -1.34
C GLU A 41 1.06 4.55 -1.64
N LEU A 42 -0.16 4.19 -1.25
CA LEU A 42 -1.31 5.06 -1.37
C LEU A 42 -1.42 5.93 -0.11
N THR A 43 -2.11 7.06 -0.24
CA THR A 43 -2.24 8.04 0.84
C THR A 43 -3.33 7.65 1.83
N ASP A 44 -3.33 8.28 3.01
CA ASP A 44 -4.35 8.03 4.04
C ASP A 44 -5.77 8.32 3.51
N ASP A 45 -5.92 9.26 2.57
CA ASP A 45 -7.19 9.59 1.93
C ASP A 45 -7.72 8.45 1.03
N ASP A 46 -6.87 7.48 0.67
CA ASP A 46 -7.23 6.32 -0.14
C ASP A 46 -7.74 5.13 0.72
N PHE A 47 -7.68 5.23 2.05
CA PHE A 47 -8.32 4.25 2.94
C PHE A 47 -9.83 4.45 2.94
N SER A 48 -10.57 3.43 2.50
CA SER A 48 -12.02 3.40 2.74
C SER A 48 -12.32 3.17 4.21
N GLU A 49 -13.44 3.71 4.71
CA GLU A 49 -13.91 3.46 6.07
C GLU A 49 -14.06 1.95 6.33
N GLU A 50 -14.56 1.21 5.35
CA GLU A 50 -14.69 -0.25 5.39
C GLU A 50 -13.34 -0.95 5.61
N MET A 51 -12.27 -0.50 4.94
CA MET A 51 -10.94 -1.09 5.10
C MET A 51 -10.36 -0.82 6.49
N VAL A 52 -10.62 0.36 7.04
CA VAL A 52 -10.23 0.70 8.42
C VAL A 52 -10.98 -0.19 9.41
N GLU A 53 -12.29 -0.36 9.24
CA GLU A 53 -13.10 -1.24 10.10
C GLU A 53 -12.62 -2.70 10.06
N VAL A 54 -12.28 -3.21 8.87
CA VAL A 54 -11.69 -4.55 8.70
C VAL A 54 -10.37 -4.67 9.45
N LEU A 55 -9.49 -3.67 9.35
CA LEU A 55 -8.21 -3.67 10.05
C LEU A 55 -8.38 -3.60 11.57
N ASP A 56 -9.33 -2.81 12.07
CA ASP A 56 -9.62 -2.71 13.50
C ASP A 56 -10.21 -4.03 14.04
N ALA A 57 -11.08 -4.70 13.29
CA ALA A 57 -11.57 -6.03 13.62
C ALA A 57 -10.43 -7.07 13.64
N THR A 58 -9.55 -7.03 12.64
CA THR A 58 -8.37 -7.89 12.56
C THR A 58 -7.41 -7.63 13.73
N ALA A 59 -7.21 -6.38 14.13
CA ALA A 59 -6.40 -6.00 15.30
C ALA A 59 -7.03 -6.44 16.62
N ALA A 60 -8.37 -6.48 16.70
CA ALA A 60 -9.09 -6.94 17.87
C ALA A 60 -8.84 -8.44 18.17
N GLU A 61 -8.55 -9.26 17.15
CA GLU A 61 -8.13 -10.66 17.32
C GLU A 61 -6.82 -10.81 18.12
N LEU A 62 -6.01 -9.74 18.18
CA LEU A 62 -4.82 -9.65 19.02
C LEU A 62 -5.09 -8.97 20.38
N ASN A 63 -6.34 -8.72 20.75
CA ASN A 63 -6.74 -7.87 21.87
C ASN A 63 -6.11 -6.47 21.81
N GLY A 64 -5.97 -5.93 20.59
CA GLY A 64 -5.36 -4.62 20.35
C GLY A 64 -6.24 -3.69 19.55
N LYS A 65 -5.64 -2.58 19.11
CA LYS A 65 -6.21 -1.59 18.18
C LYS A 65 -5.14 -1.13 17.19
N CYS A 66 -5.57 -0.69 16.01
CA CYS A 66 -4.66 -0.08 15.05
C CYS A 66 -4.13 1.27 15.55
N GLN A 67 -2.88 1.59 15.19
CA GLN A 67 -2.26 2.88 15.50
C GLN A 67 -1.75 3.60 14.26
N TYR A 68 -0.94 2.93 13.45
CA TYR A 68 -0.39 3.44 12.20
C TYR A 68 -0.87 2.53 11.08
N HIS A 69 -1.36 3.11 9.99
CA HIS A 69 -1.85 2.40 8.82
C HIS A 69 -0.85 2.58 7.67
N GLU A 70 -0.81 1.61 6.76
CA GLU A 70 -0.13 1.74 5.48
C GLU A 70 -0.93 0.96 4.44
N LEU A 71 -1.11 1.57 3.27
CA LEU A 71 -1.81 1.00 2.13
C LEU A 71 -0.85 0.89 0.96
N LEU A 72 -0.66 -0.34 0.49
CA LEU A 72 0.23 -0.65 -0.61
C LEU A 72 -0.56 -1.26 -1.76
N PHE A 73 -0.22 -0.85 -2.97
CA PHE A 73 -0.85 -1.32 -4.20
C PHE A 73 0.19 -1.84 -5.17
N TRP A 74 -0.13 -2.92 -5.87
CA TRP A 74 0.64 -3.45 -6.99
C TRP A 74 -0.28 -3.76 -8.15
N GLU A 75 0.10 -3.35 -9.35
CA GLU A 75 -0.50 -3.87 -10.59
C GLU A 75 0.20 -5.17 -11.02
N GLY A 76 -0.53 -6.05 -11.70
CA GLY A 76 0.02 -7.17 -12.44
C GLY A 76 -0.50 -8.55 -12.01
N LYS A 77 0.37 -9.36 -11.41
CA LYS A 77 0.16 -10.81 -11.19
C LYS A 77 -0.02 -11.13 -9.69
N PRO A 78 -1.26 -11.19 -9.17
CA PRO A 78 -1.51 -11.23 -7.73
C PRO A 78 -0.85 -12.39 -7.01
N ALA A 79 -0.98 -13.59 -7.56
CA ALA A 79 -0.38 -14.80 -6.99
C ALA A 79 1.15 -14.73 -6.88
N ALA A 80 1.82 -14.06 -7.83
CA ALA A 80 3.27 -13.88 -7.78
C ALA A 80 3.66 -12.83 -6.73
N ILE A 81 2.92 -11.72 -6.64
CA ILE A 81 3.13 -10.66 -5.66
C ILE A 81 2.96 -11.19 -4.23
N ALA A 82 1.86 -11.89 -3.96
CA ALA A 82 1.59 -12.47 -2.64
C ALA A 82 2.69 -13.47 -2.23
N LYS A 83 3.14 -14.32 -3.17
CA LYS A 83 4.25 -15.24 -2.94
C LYS A 83 5.56 -14.51 -2.62
N ASP A 84 5.88 -13.47 -3.39
CA ASP A 84 7.10 -12.69 -3.20
C ASP A 84 7.07 -11.92 -1.88
N LEU A 85 5.93 -11.32 -1.52
CA LEU A 85 5.74 -10.63 -0.25
C LEU A 85 5.93 -11.59 0.92
N ASN A 86 5.28 -12.76 0.89
CA ASN A 86 5.47 -13.80 1.92
C ASN A 86 6.94 -14.23 2.05
N ALA A 87 7.69 -14.30 0.95
CA ALA A 87 9.11 -14.61 0.97
C ALA A 87 9.98 -13.49 1.58
N LYS A 88 9.47 -12.25 1.66
CA LYS A 88 10.14 -11.09 2.27
C LYS A 88 9.85 -10.90 3.76
N ILE A 89 8.81 -11.55 4.29
CA ILE A 89 8.48 -11.47 5.72
C ILE A 89 9.64 -12.11 6.53
N PRO A 90 10.25 -11.37 7.47
CA PRO A 90 11.33 -11.90 8.30
C PRO A 90 10.86 -13.11 9.13
N LYS A 91 11.73 -14.12 9.27
CA LYS A 91 11.41 -15.41 9.90
C LYS A 91 11.07 -15.33 11.40
N ASP A 92 11.40 -14.23 12.06
CA ASP A 92 11.08 -13.99 13.46
C ASP A 92 9.63 -13.51 13.66
N PHE A 93 8.95 -13.09 12.60
CA PHE A 93 7.52 -12.86 12.62
C PHE A 93 6.76 -14.17 12.48
N LYS A 94 5.82 -14.39 13.39
CA LYS A 94 4.86 -15.49 13.30
C LYS A 94 3.66 -15.02 12.49
N TYR A 95 3.44 -15.70 11.37
CA TYR A 95 2.26 -15.54 10.53
C TYR A 95 1.10 -16.37 11.04
N LYS A 96 -0.09 -15.77 11.14
CA LYS A 96 -1.35 -16.47 11.35
C LYS A 96 -2.39 -15.88 10.41
N SER A 97 -2.87 -16.71 9.48
CA SER A 97 -4.08 -16.43 8.72
C SER A 97 -5.28 -16.49 9.66
N LEU A 98 -6.19 -15.52 9.55
CA LEU A 98 -7.39 -15.41 10.36
C LEU A 98 -8.63 -15.75 9.56
N ASP A 99 -8.73 -15.18 8.36
CA ASP A 99 -9.85 -15.41 7.45
C ASP A 99 -9.37 -15.34 6.00
N VAL A 100 -9.97 -16.17 5.14
CA VAL A 100 -9.69 -16.23 3.71
C VAL A 100 -11.01 -16.47 2.99
N GLY A 101 -11.31 -15.66 1.99
CA GLY A 101 -12.55 -15.76 1.25
C GLY A 101 -12.47 -15.18 -0.15
N GLU A 102 -13.59 -15.28 -0.86
CA GLU A 102 -13.76 -14.70 -2.19
C GLU A 102 -14.53 -13.39 -2.07
N THR A 103 -14.15 -12.39 -2.87
CA THR A 103 -14.90 -11.14 -3.00
C THR A 103 -16.00 -11.29 -4.05
N SER A 104 -17.01 -10.43 -4.01
CA SER A 104 -18.21 -10.53 -4.86
C SER A 104 -17.94 -10.37 -6.36
N ASP A 105 -16.80 -9.79 -6.73
CA ASP A 105 -16.29 -9.61 -8.08
C ASP A 105 -15.35 -10.76 -8.53
N GLY A 106 -15.20 -11.81 -7.72
CA GLY A 106 -14.38 -12.98 -8.04
C GLY A 106 -12.90 -12.84 -7.67
N GLY A 107 -12.53 -11.78 -6.95
CA GLY A 107 -11.24 -11.67 -6.28
C GLY A 107 -11.16 -12.54 -5.02
N VAL A 108 -10.01 -12.48 -4.34
CA VAL A 108 -9.75 -13.22 -3.09
C VAL A 108 -9.22 -12.25 -2.04
N TYR A 109 -9.66 -12.38 -0.80
CA TYR A 109 -9.08 -11.65 0.31
C TYR A 109 -8.48 -12.59 1.35
N GLU A 110 -7.53 -12.07 2.11
CA GLU A 110 -7.02 -12.72 3.32
C GLU A 110 -6.78 -11.70 4.41
N GLN A 111 -7.32 -11.97 5.59
CA GLN A 111 -7.01 -11.26 6.83
C GLN A 111 -6.01 -12.09 7.62
N PHE A 112 -4.97 -11.45 8.13
CA PHE A 112 -3.87 -12.11 8.82
C PHE A 112 -3.28 -11.23 9.92
N VAL A 113 -2.52 -11.87 10.79
CA VAL A 113 -1.69 -11.19 11.78
C VAL A 113 -0.25 -11.67 11.72
N LEU A 114 0.64 -10.72 11.94
CA LEU A 114 2.08 -10.94 12.07
C LEU A 114 2.52 -10.53 13.47
N THR A 115 3.19 -11.41 14.20
CA THR A 115 3.62 -11.12 15.57
C THR A 115 5.08 -11.47 15.82
N THR A 116 5.79 -10.55 16.46
CA THR A 116 7.12 -10.72 17.07
C THR A 116 7.06 -10.16 18.49
N PRO A 117 7.99 -10.50 19.41
CA PRO A 117 8.03 -9.87 20.73
C PRO A 117 8.07 -8.33 20.74
N LYS A 118 8.44 -7.69 19.62
CA LYS A 118 8.60 -6.23 19.51
C LYS A 118 7.48 -5.51 18.76
N MET A 119 6.72 -6.21 17.93
CA MET A 119 5.81 -5.59 16.96
C MET A 119 4.71 -6.57 16.58
N TRP A 120 3.48 -6.09 16.61
CA TRP A 120 2.30 -6.80 16.15
C TRP A 120 1.69 -6.03 14.99
N VAL A 121 1.27 -6.74 13.95
CA VAL A 121 0.68 -6.16 12.75
C VAL A 121 -0.58 -6.93 12.43
N ALA A 122 -1.66 -6.21 12.16
CA ALA A 122 -2.88 -6.74 11.56
C ALA A 122 -2.89 -6.33 10.10
N GLY A 123 -3.19 -7.25 9.20
CA GLY A 123 -3.17 -7.00 7.77
C GLY A 123 -4.36 -7.63 7.08
N THR A 124 -4.77 -7.02 6.00
CA THR A 124 -5.67 -7.59 5.00
C THR A 124 -5.08 -7.33 3.63
N TRP A 125 -5.03 -8.34 2.78
CA TRP A 125 -4.82 -8.10 1.35
C TRP A 125 -6.04 -8.50 0.55
N PHE A 126 -6.19 -7.85 -0.60
CA PHE A 126 -7.17 -8.15 -1.62
C PHE A 126 -6.42 -8.43 -2.91
N GLN A 127 -6.75 -9.54 -3.56
CA GLN A 127 -6.23 -9.95 -4.85
C GLN A 127 -7.38 -9.80 -5.85
N GLY A 128 -7.32 -8.75 -6.67
CA GLY A 128 -8.21 -8.57 -7.80
C GLY A 128 -7.78 -9.42 -8.99
N GLU A 129 -8.39 -9.17 -10.15
CA GLU A 129 -8.00 -9.87 -11.39
C GLU A 129 -6.58 -9.49 -11.85
N ALA A 130 -6.21 -8.21 -11.67
CA ALA A 130 -4.99 -7.63 -12.21
C ALA A 130 -4.19 -6.82 -11.17
N ASP A 131 -4.53 -6.89 -9.89
CA ASP A 131 -3.90 -6.09 -8.86
C ASP A 131 -3.89 -6.76 -7.48
N VAL A 132 -3.08 -6.20 -6.59
CA VAL A 132 -3.05 -6.53 -5.17
C VAL A 132 -3.07 -5.25 -4.36
N VAL A 133 -3.97 -5.20 -3.40
CA VAL A 133 -3.98 -4.19 -2.35
C VAL A 133 -3.58 -4.87 -1.04
N LEU A 134 -2.60 -4.32 -0.33
CA LEU A 134 -2.28 -4.70 1.05
C LEU A 134 -2.54 -3.50 1.95
N ALA A 135 -3.48 -3.65 2.85
CA ALA A 135 -3.70 -2.73 3.94
C ALA A 135 -3.23 -3.39 5.23
N TRP A 136 -2.48 -2.68 6.06
CA TRP A 136 -2.11 -3.18 7.38
C TRP A 136 -1.90 -2.06 8.37
N CYS A 137 -1.91 -2.43 9.65
CA CYS A 137 -1.67 -1.51 10.73
C CYS A 137 -0.75 -2.11 11.79
N THR A 138 0.04 -1.28 12.49
CA THR A 138 0.67 -1.72 13.74
C THR A 138 -0.40 -1.82 14.83
N VAL A 139 -0.36 -2.90 15.60
CA VAL A 139 -1.31 -3.16 16.67
C VAL A 139 -0.68 -2.85 18.03
N VAL A 140 -1.36 -2.02 18.80
CA VAL A 140 -1.03 -1.77 20.21
C VAL A 140 -2.06 -2.45 21.10
N LYS A 141 -1.61 -3.04 22.21
CA LYS A 141 -2.51 -3.64 23.20
C LYS A 141 -3.45 -2.57 23.77
N LYS A 142 -4.70 -2.96 23.99
CA LYS A 142 -5.67 -2.17 24.75
C LYS A 142 -5.32 -2.12 26.23
#